data_AF-A0AA86NDG6-F1
#
_entry.id   AF-A0AA86NDG6-F1
#
_cell.length_a   1.000
_cell.length_b   1.000
_cell.length_c   1.000
_cell.angle_alpha   90.00
_cell.angle_beta   90.00
_cell.angle_gamma   90.00
#
_symmetry.space_group_name_H-M   'P 1'
#
loop_
_entity.id
_entity.type
_entity.pdbx_description
1 polymer ?
#
loop_
_entity_poly.entity_id
_entity_poly.type
_entity_poly.pdbx_seq_one_letter_code
_entity_poly.pdbx_strand_id
1 'polypeptide(L)'
;MLHIVAQKENLGSLAYTSAKLITANTQYFTYGRFDIRAKLPTGAGTWPAIWLVSEDDTYQEIDIMESWGSDPGKVYFAVHSSNNFTDENDHHGTNLQVNDLESSFHVYSVEWTPNHIYGFVDDVKYFSLFKSDIKRKYWHFDKGMYIILNLAVIATDGICDCFPQEMLVDFVKVYKYIGSEQTNKIISGVVVSVCCVLIIIISVLVIVIRRNRSAENTNKVQIQNDNSVLTKINS
;
A
#
# COMPACT_ATOMS: atom_id res chain seq x y z
N MET A 1 13.26 11.36 6.43
CA MET A 1 11.86 10.97 6.71
C MET A 1 10.96 11.62 5.67
N LEU A 2 10.04 10.85 5.09
CA LEU A 2 9.05 11.28 4.11
C LEU A 2 7.72 11.58 4.85
N HIS A 3 7.03 12.66 4.46
CA HIS A 3 5.70 13.01 4.96
C HIS A 3 4.69 12.89 3.81
N ILE A 4 3.66 12.09 3.98
CA ILE A 4 2.51 12.03 3.08
C ILE A 4 1.35 12.71 3.80
N VAL A 5 1.02 13.94 3.40
CA VAL A 5 0.06 14.79 4.11
C VAL A 5 -1.25 14.85 3.35
N ALA A 6 -2.34 14.50 4.01
CA ALA A 6 -3.70 14.78 3.56
C ALA A 6 -4.16 16.12 4.15
N GLN A 7 -4.61 17.02 3.29
CA GLN A 7 -5.04 18.37 3.66
C GLN A 7 -6.49 18.62 3.24
N LYS A 8 -7.22 19.36 4.07
CA LYS A 8 -8.54 19.87 3.72
C LYS A 8 -8.32 21.16 2.91
N GLU A 9 -8.40 21.04 1.60
CA GLU A 9 -8.31 22.19 0.69
C GLU A 9 -9.19 21.99 -0.53
N ASN A 10 -9.70 23.10 -1.07
CA ASN A 10 -10.53 23.07 -2.26
C ASN A 10 -9.65 23.17 -3.50
N LEU A 11 -9.44 22.04 -4.19
CA LEU A 11 -8.77 21.97 -5.48
C LEU A 11 -9.76 21.52 -6.55
N GLY A 12 -10.33 22.49 -7.28
CA GLY A 12 -11.40 22.23 -8.24
C GLY A 12 -12.64 21.67 -7.54
N SER A 13 -13.04 20.44 -7.90
CA SER A 13 -14.18 19.75 -7.26
C SER A 13 -13.77 18.92 -6.04
N LEU A 14 -12.47 18.83 -5.73
CA LEU A 14 -11.92 18.03 -4.63
C LEU A 14 -11.86 18.87 -3.34
N ALA A 15 -12.33 18.27 -2.23
CA ALA A 15 -12.35 18.92 -0.91
C ALA A 15 -11.12 18.57 -0.05
N TYR A 16 -10.30 17.65 -0.55
CA TYR A 16 -9.07 17.20 0.09
C TYR A 16 -8.01 16.96 -0.97
N THR A 17 -6.76 17.14 -0.59
CA THR A 17 -5.60 16.72 -1.37
C THR A 17 -4.73 15.80 -0.52
N SER A 18 -3.94 14.97 -1.18
CA SER A 18 -2.99 14.08 -0.56
C SER A 18 -1.97 13.64 -1.62
N ALA A 19 -1.12 12.66 -1.29
CA ALA A 19 -0.17 12.07 -2.23
C ALA A 19 -0.30 10.55 -2.29
N LYS A 20 -0.13 10.03 -3.51
CA LYS A 20 0.22 8.64 -3.82
C LYS A 20 1.59 8.65 -4.49
N LEU A 21 2.56 8.01 -3.85
CA LEU A 21 3.92 7.88 -4.34
C LEU A 21 4.10 6.46 -4.88
N ILE A 22 4.70 6.35 -6.07
CA ILE A 22 4.85 5.06 -6.77
C ILE A 22 6.29 4.88 -7.27
N THR A 23 6.75 3.64 -7.36
CA THR A 23 8.01 3.28 -8.04
C THR A 23 7.81 2.75 -9.46
N ALA A 24 6.60 2.86 -10.02
CA ALA A 24 6.36 2.54 -11.43
C ALA A 24 7.27 3.39 -12.33
N ASN A 25 7.61 2.86 -13.51
CA ASN A 25 8.54 3.47 -14.48
C ASN A 25 10.00 3.64 -14.00
N THR A 26 10.32 3.26 -12.77
CA THR A 26 11.66 3.44 -12.21
C THR A 26 12.22 2.16 -11.63
N GLN A 27 11.47 1.46 -10.78
CA GLN A 27 11.89 0.22 -10.17
C GLN A 27 10.72 -0.73 -9.93
N TYR A 28 10.89 -1.94 -10.47
CA TYR A 28 10.05 -3.09 -10.19
C TYR A 28 10.86 -4.11 -9.39
N PHE A 29 10.18 -4.86 -8.54
CA PHE A 29 10.76 -5.86 -7.68
C PHE A 29 10.05 -7.19 -7.92
N THR A 30 10.82 -8.27 -7.86
CA THR A 30 10.28 -9.63 -7.89
C THR A 30 10.96 -10.41 -6.79
N TYR A 31 10.15 -10.87 -5.84
CA TYR A 31 10.58 -11.54 -4.61
C TYR A 31 11.51 -10.71 -3.73
N GLY A 32 11.52 -11.03 -2.44
CA GLY A 32 12.34 -10.38 -1.44
C GLY A 32 11.62 -10.14 -0.14
N ARG A 33 12.27 -9.39 0.73
CA ARG A 33 11.66 -8.83 1.93
C ARG A 33 11.59 -7.32 1.80
N PHE A 34 10.45 -6.75 2.16
CA PHE A 34 10.21 -5.32 2.17
C PHE A 34 9.93 -4.94 3.61
N ASP A 35 10.72 -4.02 4.16
CA ASP A 35 10.49 -3.46 5.50
C ASP A 35 10.23 -1.96 5.35
N ILE A 36 9.04 -1.53 5.75
CA ILE A 36 8.62 -0.13 5.69
C ILE A 36 8.32 0.33 7.12
N ARG A 37 9.13 1.25 7.63
CA ARG A 37 8.91 1.84 8.95
C ARG A 37 8.06 3.09 8.80
N ALA A 38 6.84 3.06 9.32
CA ALA A 38 5.91 4.16 9.21
C ALA A 38 5.13 4.41 10.51
N LYS A 39 4.64 5.64 10.68
CA LYS A 39 3.63 6.02 11.68
C LYS A 39 2.38 6.47 10.93
N LEU A 40 1.25 5.93 11.32
CA LEU A 40 -0.02 6.14 10.63
C LEU A 40 -0.76 7.39 11.15
N PRO A 41 -1.59 8.03 10.31
CA PRO A 41 -2.51 9.07 10.75
C PRO A 41 -3.62 8.51 11.64
N THR A 42 -4.36 9.42 12.27
CA THR A 42 -5.54 9.11 13.07
C THR A 42 -6.81 9.67 12.45
N GLY A 43 -7.96 9.21 12.94
CA GLY A 43 -9.23 9.89 12.78
C GLY A 43 -10.03 9.44 11.57
N ALA A 44 -11.35 9.39 11.74
CA ALA A 44 -12.28 8.95 10.71
C ALA A 44 -12.04 9.70 9.39
N GLY A 45 -11.97 8.93 8.32
CA GLY A 45 -11.76 9.41 6.96
C GLY A 45 -10.36 9.20 6.41
N THR A 46 -9.36 8.86 7.23
CA THR A 46 -8.02 8.49 6.74
C THR A 46 -7.96 7.02 6.32
N TRP A 47 -7.31 6.74 5.19
CA TRP A 47 -6.99 5.39 4.73
C TRP A 47 -5.53 5.35 4.22
N PRO A 48 -4.55 5.23 5.14
CA PRO A 48 -3.16 4.99 4.77
C PRO A 48 -2.97 3.58 4.19
N ALA A 49 -2.10 3.46 3.18
CA ALA A 49 -1.78 2.17 2.57
C ALA A 49 -0.29 2.08 2.16
N ILE A 50 0.29 0.90 2.37
CA ILE A 50 1.61 0.47 1.88
C ILE A 50 1.38 -0.85 1.13
N TRP A 51 1.64 -0.85 -0.16
CA TRP A 51 1.26 -1.98 -1.01
C TRP A 51 2.16 -2.13 -2.23
N LEU A 52 2.10 -3.31 -2.84
CA LEU A 52 2.77 -3.66 -4.07
C LEU A 52 1.73 -4.01 -5.12
N VAL A 53 1.93 -3.63 -6.37
CA VAL A 53 1.03 -4.06 -7.47
C VAL A 53 1.80 -4.34 -8.77
N SER A 54 1.32 -5.29 -9.57
CA SER A 54 1.80 -5.55 -10.93
C SER A 54 1.16 -4.58 -11.94
N GLU A 55 1.81 -4.37 -13.09
CA GLU A 55 1.28 -3.51 -14.18
C GLU A 55 0.76 -4.33 -15.38
N ASP A 56 0.85 -5.67 -15.31
CA ASP A 56 0.45 -6.55 -16.41
C ASP A 56 -1.01 -7.01 -16.31
N ASP A 57 -1.46 -7.71 -17.36
CA ASP A 57 -2.83 -8.23 -17.47
C ASP A 57 -3.20 -9.26 -16.39
N THR A 58 -2.23 -9.77 -15.62
CA THR A 58 -2.49 -10.79 -14.59
C THR A 58 -2.97 -10.19 -13.27
N TYR A 59 -2.77 -8.89 -13.05
CA TYR A 59 -3.12 -8.14 -11.84
C TYR A 59 -2.79 -8.87 -10.53
N GLN A 60 -1.70 -8.50 -9.88
CA GLN A 60 -1.32 -9.04 -8.59
C GLN A 60 -1.10 -7.90 -7.62
N GLU A 61 -1.63 -8.02 -6.40
CA GLU A 61 -1.55 -7.01 -5.35
C GLU A 61 -1.13 -7.66 -4.04
N ILE A 62 -0.26 -6.98 -3.30
CA ILE A 62 0.08 -7.33 -1.92
C ILE A 62 -0.05 -6.06 -1.09
N ASP A 63 -1.08 -6.01 -0.27
CA ASP A 63 -1.30 -4.95 0.69
C ASP A 63 -0.56 -5.30 1.97
N ILE A 64 0.63 -4.72 2.11
CA ILE A 64 1.53 -4.95 3.24
C ILE A 64 0.91 -4.36 4.52
N MET A 65 0.26 -3.20 4.38
CA MET A 65 -0.43 -2.51 5.46
C MET A 65 -1.55 -1.67 4.85
N GLU A 66 -2.77 -1.94 5.26
CA GLU A 66 -3.87 -0.98 5.24
C GLU A 66 -4.36 -0.71 6.67
N SER A 67 -4.85 0.50 6.88
CA SER A 67 -5.58 0.86 8.11
C SER A 67 -6.69 1.85 7.78
N TRP A 68 -7.73 1.86 8.62
CA TRP A 68 -8.85 2.77 8.49
C TRP A 68 -8.93 3.62 9.75
N GLY A 69 -9.02 4.93 9.59
CA GLY A 69 -9.20 5.83 10.73
C GLY A 69 -10.55 5.65 11.45
N SER A 70 -11.48 4.91 10.85
CA SER A 70 -12.74 4.45 11.47
C SER A 70 -12.60 3.14 12.26
N ASP A 71 -11.48 2.42 12.14
CA ASP A 71 -11.18 1.18 12.85
C ASP A 71 -9.77 1.23 13.47
N PRO A 72 -9.57 2.10 14.48
CA PRO A 72 -8.25 2.40 15.02
C PRO A 72 -7.60 1.19 15.69
N GLY A 73 -6.27 1.12 15.61
CA GLY A 73 -5.45 0.06 16.16
C GLY A 73 -5.46 -1.23 15.32
N LYS A 74 -6.14 -1.27 14.18
CA LYS A 74 -6.12 -2.42 13.27
C LYS A 74 -5.22 -2.18 12.06
N VAL A 75 -4.41 -3.19 11.78
CA VAL A 75 -3.64 -3.33 10.54
C VAL A 75 -4.23 -4.47 9.74
N TYR A 76 -4.44 -4.25 8.45
CA TYR A 76 -4.93 -5.24 7.53
C TYR A 76 -3.81 -5.62 6.55
N PHE A 77 -3.72 -6.92 6.27
CA PHE A 77 -2.87 -7.47 5.22
C PHE A 77 -3.77 -8.16 4.22
N ALA A 78 -3.50 -7.97 2.93
CA ALA A 78 -4.22 -8.68 1.90
C ALA A 78 -3.32 -9.03 0.71
N VAL A 79 -3.75 -10.06 -0.01
CA VAL A 79 -3.16 -10.50 -1.26
C VAL A 79 -4.29 -10.67 -2.25
N HIS A 80 -4.18 -10.01 -3.41
CA HIS A 80 -5.19 -10.07 -4.46
C HIS A 80 -4.60 -10.63 -5.75
N SER A 81 -5.35 -11.54 -6.38
CA SER A 81 -5.00 -12.17 -7.66
C SER A 81 -5.88 -11.70 -8.82
N SER A 82 -6.79 -10.76 -8.58
CA SER A 82 -7.73 -10.16 -9.55
C SER A 82 -8.31 -8.86 -8.97
N ASN A 83 -8.62 -7.91 -9.84
CA ASN A 83 -9.28 -6.65 -9.47
C ASN A 83 -10.82 -6.69 -9.61
N ASN A 84 -11.37 -7.81 -10.06
CA ASN A 84 -12.82 -7.97 -10.27
C ASN A 84 -13.52 -8.64 -9.07
N PHE A 85 -12.76 -9.21 -8.13
CA PHE A 85 -13.27 -9.81 -6.87
C PHE A 85 -14.41 -10.81 -7.11
N THR A 86 -14.33 -11.59 -8.19
CA THR A 86 -15.42 -12.47 -8.64
C THR A 86 -15.33 -13.88 -8.07
N ASP A 87 -14.15 -14.30 -7.61
CA ASP A 87 -13.90 -15.61 -7.00
C ASP A 87 -13.32 -15.40 -5.59
N GLU A 88 -13.74 -16.22 -4.63
CA GLU A 88 -13.22 -16.23 -3.26
C GLU A 88 -11.70 -16.48 -3.22
N ASN A 89 -11.15 -17.15 -4.24
CA ASN A 89 -9.71 -17.40 -4.37
C ASN A 89 -8.94 -16.17 -4.89
N ASP A 90 -9.63 -15.09 -5.28
CA ASP A 90 -9.00 -13.86 -5.77
C ASP A 90 -8.47 -12.98 -4.62
N HIS A 91 -8.82 -13.28 -3.37
CA HIS A 91 -8.48 -12.46 -2.21
C HIS A 91 -8.17 -13.32 -0.97
N HIS A 92 -7.03 -13.04 -0.34
CA HIS A 92 -6.66 -13.63 0.95
C HIS A 92 -6.18 -12.53 1.88
N GLY A 93 -6.87 -12.32 2.99
CA GLY A 93 -6.53 -11.27 3.93
C GLY A 93 -6.76 -11.65 5.38
N THR A 94 -6.14 -10.89 6.27
CA THR A 94 -6.33 -10.96 7.72
C THR A 94 -6.11 -9.58 8.33
N ASN A 95 -6.39 -9.44 9.62
CA ASN A 95 -6.04 -8.24 10.36
C ASN A 95 -5.37 -8.60 11.70
N LEU A 96 -4.68 -7.61 12.26
CA LEU A 96 -4.03 -7.68 13.56
C LEU A 96 -4.38 -6.43 14.36
N GLN A 97 -4.78 -6.63 15.62
CA GLN A 97 -4.85 -5.55 16.59
C GLN A 97 -3.43 -5.24 17.07
N VAL A 98 -3.01 -4.00 16.88
CA VAL A 98 -1.71 -3.48 17.31
C VAL A 98 -1.99 -2.37 18.32
N ASN A 99 -1.38 -2.49 19.50
CA ASN A 99 -1.43 -1.38 20.46
C ASN A 99 -0.69 -0.19 19.86
N ASP A 100 -1.08 1.02 20.25
CA ASP A 100 -0.36 2.25 19.95
C ASP A 100 -0.06 2.54 18.45
N LEU A 101 -0.78 1.85 17.54
CA LEU A 101 -0.56 1.80 16.09
C LEU A 101 -0.38 3.18 15.43
N GLU A 102 -1.23 4.15 15.77
CA GLU A 102 -1.19 5.50 15.20
C GLU A 102 -0.25 6.44 15.97
N SER A 103 0.08 6.12 17.22
CA SER A 103 0.92 6.95 18.09
C SER A 103 2.42 6.66 17.96
N SER A 104 2.79 5.48 17.46
CA SER A 104 4.17 5.00 17.36
C SER A 104 4.55 4.62 15.94
N PHE A 105 5.86 4.57 15.68
CA PHE A 105 6.36 3.98 14.43
C PHE A 105 6.42 2.46 14.57
N HIS A 106 5.87 1.76 13.59
CA HIS A 106 5.96 0.32 13.45
C HIS A 106 6.66 -0.04 12.14
N VAL A 107 7.20 -1.26 12.06
CA VAL A 107 7.76 -1.81 10.82
C VAL A 107 6.75 -2.77 10.22
N TYR A 108 6.20 -2.40 9.07
CA TYR A 108 5.32 -3.24 8.27
C TYR A 108 6.14 -3.97 7.23
N SER A 109 5.99 -5.30 7.17
CA SER A 109 6.84 -6.10 6.29
C SER A 109 6.07 -7.15 5.52
N VAL A 110 6.57 -7.42 4.31
CA VAL A 110 6.26 -8.62 3.56
C VAL A 110 7.53 -9.40 3.25
N GLU A 111 7.47 -10.72 3.41
CA GLU A 111 8.41 -11.65 2.79
C GLU A 111 7.68 -12.35 1.65
N TRP A 112 8.14 -12.11 0.43
CA TRP A 112 7.58 -12.65 -0.80
C TRP A 112 8.61 -13.51 -1.52
N THR A 113 8.31 -14.78 -1.71
CA THR A 113 9.18 -15.75 -2.37
C THR A 113 8.43 -16.46 -3.51
N PRO A 114 9.09 -17.30 -4.32
CA PRO A 114 8.40 -18.10 -5.33
C PRO A 114 7.30 -19.01 -4.80
N ASN A 115 7.34 -19.36 -3.50
CA ASN A 115 6.50 -20.38 -2.90
C ASN A 115 5.55 -19.84 -1.82
N HIS A 116 5.81 -18.66 -1.26
CA HIS A 116 4.99 -18.11 -0.18
C HIS A 116 5.05 -16.58 -0.08
N ILE A 117 4.02 -16.02 0.57
CA ILE A 117 3.93 -14.63 1.00
C ILE A 117 3.62 -14.63 2.50
N TYR A 118 4.43 -13.93 3.30
CA TYR A 118 4.21 -13.72 4.72
C TYR A 118 4.11 -12.23 5.04
N GLY A 119 3.18 -11.88 5.93
CA GLY A 119 2.98 -10.51 6.42
C GLY A 119 3.35 -10.37 7.90
N PHE A 120 3.99 -9.25 8.24
CA PHE A 120 4.49 -8.97 9.58
C PHE A 120 4.20 -7.52 10.01
N VAL A 121 4.01 -7.35 11.32
CA VAL A 121 4.16 -6.05 12.01
C VAL A 121 5.20 -6.25 13.11
N ASP A 122 6.24 -5.40 13.14
CA ASP A 122 7.33 -5.46 14.11
C ASP A 122 7.96 -6.86 14.24
N ASP A 123 8.25 -7.48 13.10
CA ASP A 123 8.77 -8.86 12.98
C ASP A 123 7.85 -9.97 13.51
N VAL A 124 6.65 -9.64 13.98
CA VAL A 124 5.62 -10.61 14.36
C VAL A 124 4.81 -11.00 13.13
N LYS A 125 4.97 -12.24 12.67
CA LYS A 125 4.20 -12.79 11.56
C LYS A 125 2.74 -13.00 11.97
N TYR A 126 1.80 -12.48 11.18
CA TYR A 126 0.35 -12.66 11.40
C TYR A 126 -0.41 -13.08 10.14
N PHE A 127 0.25 -13.10 8.98
CA PHE A 127 -0.30 -13.58 7.72
C PHE A 127 0.61 -14.63 7.07
N SER A 128 0.02 -15.63 6.43
CA SER A 128 0.73 -16.58 5.58
C SER A 128 -0.12 -17.09 4.42
N LEU A 129 0.48 -17.12 3.23
CA LEU A 129 -0.10 -17.68 2.03
C LEU A 129 0.94 -18.53 1.30
N PHE A 130 0.64 -19.80 1.05
CA PHE A 130 1.50 -20.67 0.25
C PHE A 130 0.94 -20.84 -1.15
N LYS A 131 1.83 -20.92 -2.13
CA LYS A 131 1.49 -21.24 -3.52
C LYS A 131 0.72 -22.57 -3.65
N SER A 132 1.01 -23.53 -2.77
CA SER A 132 0.33 -24.84 -2.73
C SER A 132 -1.15 -24.74 -2.39
N ASP A 133 -1.55 -23.67 -1.69
CA ASP A 133 -2.91 -23.50 -1.19
C ASP A 133 -3.78 -22.75 -2.22
N ILE A 134 -3.15 -22.18 -3.25
CA ILE A 134 -3.78 -21.37 -4.29
C ILE A 134 -3.89 -22.15 -5.60
N LYS A 135 -5.06 -22.10 -6.24
CA LYS A 135 -5.24 -22.67 -7.58
C LYS A 135 -4.25 -22.01 -8.54
N ARG A 136 -3.56 -22.81 -9.36
CA ARG A 136 -2.51 -22.35 -10.28
C ARG A 136 -2.87 -21.12 -11.14
N LYS A 137 -4.13 -20.97 -11.54
CA LYS A 137 -4.63 -19.83 -12.33
C LYS A 137 -4.64 -18.48 -11.60
N TYR A 138 -4.37 -18.47 -10.29
CA TYR A 138 -4.37 -17.27 -9.45
C TYR A 138 -2.98 -16.90 -8.92
N TRP A 139 -2.00 -17.81 -9.04
CA TRP A 139 -0.64 -17.52 -8.60
C TRP A 139 0.19 -16.96 -9.75
N HIS A 140 0.13 -15.65 -9.93
CA HIS A 140 0.96 -14.91 -10.90
C HIS A 140 1.95 -13.95 -10.21
N PHE A 141 2.23 -14.19 -8.93
CA PHE A 141 3.25 -13.49 -8.13
C PHE A 141 4.70 -13.85 -8.54
N ASP A 142 4.96 -14.03 -9.83
CA ASP A 142 6.29 -14.26 -10.43
C ASP A 142 6.73 -13.11 -11.36
N LYS A 143 5.97 -12.01 -11.35
CA LYS A 143 6.18 -10.81 -12.16
C LYS A 143 6.74 -9.65 -11.35
N GLY A 144 7.15 -8.60 -12.04
CA GLY A 144 7.63 -7.37 -11.40
C GLY A 144 6.46 -6.59 -10.80
N MET A 145 6.58 -6.20 -9.54
CA MET A 145 5.63 -5.32 -8.85
C MET A 145 6.35 -4.04 -8.41
N TYR A 146 5.63 -2.92 -8.36
CA TYR A 146 6.16 -1.65 -7.87
C TYR A 146 5.51 -1.28 -6.53
N ILE A 147 6.21 -0.47 -5.73
CA ILE A 147 5.74 -0.02 -4.42
C ILE A 147 4.79 1.16 -4.60
N ILE A 148 3.73 1.19 -3.78
CA ILE A 148 2.85 2.32 -3.60
C ILE A 148 2.80 2.69 -2.11
N LEU A 149 2.97 3.98 -1.83
CA LEU A 149 2.73 4.59 -0.53
C LEU A 149 1.68 5.69 -0.70
N ASN A 150 0.55 5.62 -0.01
CA ASN A 150 -0.45 6.68 -0.08
C ASN A 150 -1.21 6.89 1.23
N LEU A 151 -1.83 8.07 1.33
CA LEU A 151 -2.82 8.38 2.33
C LEU A 151 -4.11 8.84 1.62
N ALA A 152 -5.07 7.94 1.46
CA ALA A 152 -6.36 8.31 0.88
C ALA A 152 -7.26 8.99 1.93
N VAL A 153 -8.16 9.86 1.45
CA VAL A 153 -9.27 10.40 2.26
C VAL A 153 -10.58 9.82 1.72
N ILE A 154 -11.32 9.11 2.56
CA ILE A 154 -12.54 8.40 2.18
C ILE A 154 -13.69 8.74 3.13
N ALA A 155 -14.90 8.92 2.60
CA ALA A 155 -16.07 9.34 3.38
C ALA A 155 -16.97 8.19 3.86
N THR A 156 -16.53 6.93 3.76
CA THR A 156 -17.38 5.74 4.01
C THR A 156 -18.02 5.78 5.39
N ASP A 157 -17.25 6.11 6.42
CA ASP A 157 -17.69 6.18 7.82
C ASP A 157 -17.70 7.64 8.34
N GLY A 158 -17.75 8.61 7.43
CA GLY A 158 -17.59 10.02 7.73
C GLY A 158 -16.13 10.48 7.77
N ILE A 159 -15.94 11.79 7.87
CA ILE A 159 -14.64 12.44 7.91
C ILE A 159 -14.61 13.35 9.15
N CYS A 160 -13.60 13.20 10.01
CA CYS A 160 -13.38 14.08 11.16
C CYS A 160 -13.02 15.51 10.71
N ASP A 161 -13.19 16.50 11.58
CA ASP A 161 -12.60 17.84 11.37
C ASP A 161 -11.16 17.93 11.92
N CYS A 162 -10.41 16.83 11.81
CA CYS A 162 -9.07 16.66 12.39
C CYS A 162 -7.93 16.76 11.37
N PHE A 163 -8.22 17.21 10.15
CA PHE A 163 -7.21 17.44 9.11
C PHE A 163 -6.45 18.76 9.35
N PRO A 164 -5.16 18.84 9.01
CA PRO A 164 -4.38 17.87 8.23
C PRO A 164 -4.02 16.59 9.01
N GLN A 165 -3.89 15.50 8.27
CA GLN A 165 -3.42 14.21 8.77
C GLN A 165 -2.23 13.74 7.94
N GLU A 166 -1.31 12.99 8.54
CA GLU A 166 -0.10 12.56 7.84
C GLU A 166 0.27 11.11 8.12
N MET A 167 0.79 10.45 7.09
CA MET A 167 1.55 9.21 7.22
C MET A 167 3.04 9.57 7.15
N LEU A 168 3.78 9.23 8.20
CA LEU A 168 5.23 9.43 8.26
C LEU A 168 5.93 8.15 7.86
N VAL A 169 6.86 8.23 6.91
CA VAL A 169 7.67 7.08 6.49
C VAL A 169 9.13 7.38 6.78
N ASP A 170 9.70 6.64 7.73
CA ASP A 170 11.09 6.79 8.14
C ASP A 170 12.05 6.09 7.17
N PHE A 171 11.72 4.87 6.76
CA PHE A 171 12.47 4.17 5.71
C PHE A 171 11.61 3.18 4.93
N VAL A 172 12.08 2.86 3.73
CA VAL A 172 11.69 1.70 2.93
C VAL A 172 12.96 0.91 2.66
N LYS A 173 13.02 -0.35 3.04
CA LYS A 173 14.16 -1.23 2.77
C LYS A 173 13.68 -2.44 1.98
N VAL A 174 14.42 -2.80 0.94
CA VAL A 174 14.11 -3.95 0.10
C VAL A 174 15.31 -4.88 0.05
N TYR A 175 15.10 -6.13 0.44
CA TYR A 175 16.09 -7.18 0.48
C TYR A 175 15.78 -8.18 -0.62
N LYS A 176 16.70 -8.38 -1.55
CA LYS A 176 16.45 -9.28 -2.69
C LYS A 176 16.45 -10.74 -2.22
N TYR A 177 15.50 -11.51 -2.73
CA TYR A 177 15.54 -12.96 -2.60
C TYR A 177 16.67 -13.54 -3.46
N ILE A 178 17.60 -14.28 -2.84
CA ILE A 178 18.77 -14.86 -3.53
C ILE A 178 18.66 -16.37 -3.75
N GLY A 179 17.58 -17.02 -3.27
CA GLY A 179 17.39 -18.46 -3.34
C GLY A 179 18.30 -19.27 -2.40
N SER A 180 17.75 -20.26 -1.70
CA SER A 180 18.50 -21.46 -1.33
C SER A 180 17.53 -22.60 -0.95
N GLU A 181 17.74 -23.79 -1.50
CA GLU A 181 17.05 -25.02 -1.09
C GLU A 181 17.59 -25.61 0.22
N GLN A 182 18.55 -24.98 0.92
CA GLN A 182 19.19 -25.64 2.08
C GLN A 182 19.46 -24.79 3.33
N THR A 183 19.23 -23.48 3.35
CA THR A 183 19.29 -22.73 4.61
C THR A 183 18.26 -21.61 4.61
N ASN A 184 17.49 -21.49 5.69
CA ASN A 184 16.57 -20.38 5.98
C ASN A 184 17.32 -19.04 6.16
N LYS A 185 18.05 -18.58 5.13
CA LYS A 185 18.85 -17.36 5.14
C LYS A 185 18.48 -16.50 3.94
N ILE A 186 17.58 -15.57 4.20
CA ILE A 186 17.42 -14.37 3.39
C ILE A 186 18.56 -13.43 3.80
N ILE A 187 19.05 -12.60 2.88
CA ILE A 187 19.68 -11.27 3.08
C ILE A 187 20.95 -11.13 2.22
N SER A 188 20.77 -10.43 1.10
CA SER A 188 21.69 -9.37 0.66
C SER A 188 20.84 -8.11 0.53
N GLY A 189 21.06 -7.13 1.41
CA GLY A 189 20.24 -5.92 1.48
C GLY A 189 20.73 -4.85 0.52
N VAL A 190 19.83 -4.31 -0.30
CA VAL A 190 20.02 -2.99 -0.91
C VAL A 190 19.24 -2.02 -0.03
N VAL A 191 19.94 -1.18 0.72
CA VAL A 191 19.29 -0.09 1.44
C VAL A 191 18.90 0.97 0.41
N VAL A 192 17.64 0.97 -0.02
CA VAL A 192 17.07 2.12 -0.74
C VAL A 192 16.72 3.17 0.33
N SER A 193 17.73 3.88 0.83
CA SER A 193 17.53 4.97 1.80
C SER A 193 16.55 6.00 1.23
N VAL A 194 15.78 6.67 2.08
CA VAL A 194 14.76 7.67 1.71
C VAL A 194 15.27 8.71 0.72
N CYS A 195 16.57 9.03 0.72
CA CYS A 195 17.19 9.89 -0.28
C CYS A 195 17.14 9.35 -1.72
N CYS A 196 17.26 8.03 -1.94
CA CYS A 196 17.15 7.42 -3.27
C CYS A 196 15.70 7.34 -3.74
N VAL A 197 14.76 7.18 -2.80
CA VAL A 197 13.31 7.18 -3.06
C VAL A 197 12.85 8.57 -3.54
N LEU A 198 13.43 9.65 -3.02
CA LEU A 198 13.16 11.02 -3.49
C LEU A 198 13.63 11.32 -4.93
N ILE A 199 14.65 10.62 -5.44
CA ILE A 199 15.10 10.78 -6.85
C ILE A 199 14.20 9.96 -7.81
N ILE A 200 13.45 9.00 -7.27
CA ILE A 200 12.69 8.00 -8.02
C ILE A 200 11.19 8.34 -8.11
N ILE A 201 10.67 9.20 -7.24
CA ILE A 201 9.24 9.55 -7.24
C ILE A 201 8.98 10.85 -7.99
N ILE A 202 8.68 10.73 -9.29
CA ILE A 202 8.10 11.81 -10.10
C ILE A 202 6.68 11.40 -10.48
N SER A 203 5.75 11.44 -9.54
CA SER A 203 4.30 11.50 -9.78
C SER A 203 3.58 11.71 -8.45
N VAL A 204 3.19 12.94 -8.14
CA VAL A 204 2.21 13.21 -7.08
C VAL A 204 0.83 13.07 -7.72
N LEU A 205 0.16 11.95 -7.50
CA LEU A 205 -1.25 11.80 -7.88
C LEU A 205 -2.12 12.16 -6.69
N VAL A 206 -2.94 13.20 -6.85
CA VAL A 206 -3.99 13.57 -5.89
C VAL A 206 -5.13 12.57 -6.06
N ILE A 207 -5.38 11.73 -5.05
CA ILE A 207 -6.50 10.76 -5.06
C ILE A 207 -7.55 11.21 -4.05
N VAL A 208 -8.77 11.43 -4.54
CA VAL A 208 -9.98 11.53 -3.72
C VAL A 208 -10.99 10.52 -4.26
N ILE A 209 -11.37 9.54 -3.44
CA ILE A 209 -12.37 8.53 -3.80
C ILE A 209 -13.75 9.06 -3.37
N ARG A 210 -14.59 9.45 -4.33
CA ARG A 210 -16.03 9.72 -4.09
C ARG A 210 -16.85 8.48 -4.43
N ARG A 211 -17.75 8.06 -3.53
CA ARG A 211 -18.82 7.12 -3.87
C ARG A 211 -20.07 7.92 -4.26
N ASN A 212 -20.54 7.75 -5.50
CA ASN A 212 -21.86 8.24 -5.90
C ASN A 212 -22.94 7.38 -5.21
N ARG A 213 -23.79 8.00 -4.39
CA ARG A 213 -25.02 7.37 -3.89
C ARG A 213 -26.09 7.41 -4.98
N SER A 214 -26.09 6.45 -5.90
CA SER A 214 -27.31 5.98 -6.57
C SER A 214 -27.11 4.59 -7.20
N ALA A 215 -27.89 3.63 -6.71
CA ALA A 215 -28.31 2.36 -7.33
C ALA A 215 -27.27 1.37 -7.90
N GLU A 216 -27.29 0.18 -7.28
CA GLU A 216 -27.03 -1.16 -7.87
C GLU A 216 -25.63 -1.53 -8.37
N ASN A 217 -25.02 -2.47 -7.63
CA ASN A 217 -24.03 -3.48 -8.05
C ASN A 217 -23.08 -3.10 -9.19
N THR A 218 -22.12 -2.22 -8.92
CA THR A 218 -20.75 -2.35 -9.45
C THR A 218 -19.80 -1.54 -8.55
N ASN A 219 -18.82 -2.21 -7.94
CA ASN A 219 -17.69 -1.56 -7.27
C ASN A 219 -16.77 -0.98 -8.35
N LYS A 220 -17.10 0.20 -8.90
CA LYS A 220 -16.21 0.94 -9.79
C LYS A 220 -15.58 2.10 -9.05
N VAL A 221 -14.29 1.97 -8.75
CA VAL A 221 -13.41 3.08 -8.37
C VAL A 221 -13.04 3.82 -9.66
N GLN A 222 -13.43 5.09 -9.78
CA GLN A 222 -12.98 5.95 -10.87
C GLN A 222 -11.73 6.70 -10.41
N ILE A 223 -10.58 6.36 -10.99
CA ILE A 223 -9.32 7.08 -10.82
C ILE A 223 -9.29 8.17 -11.89
N GLN A 224 -9.26 9.45 -11.48
CA GLN A 224 -9.13 10.56 -12.41
C GLN A 224 -7.69 11.09 -12.34
N ASN A 225 -6.91 10.83 -13.38
CA ASN A 225 -5.59 11.44 -13.57
C ASN A 225 -5.80 12.86 -14.11
N ASP A 226 -5.64 13.88 -13.28
CA ASP A 226 -5.64 15.26 -13.74
C ASP A 226 -4.20 15.79 -13.83
N ASN A 227 -3.62 15.70 -15.03
CA ASN A 227 -2.27 16.19 -15.33
C ASN A 227 -2.13 17.72 -15.20
N SER A 228 -3.22 18.47 -14.98
CA SER A 228 -3.18 19.92 -14.80
C SER A 228 -2.60 20.39 -13.46
N VAL A 229 -2.41 19.47 -12.50
CA VAL A 229 -1.83 19.78 -11.17
C VAL A 229 -0.30 19.93 -11.21
N LEU A 230 0.38 19.27 -12.16
CA LEU A 230 1.84 19.33 -12.30
C LEU A 230 2.36 20.74 -12.64
N THR A 231 1.55 21.58 -13.27
CA THR A 231 1.94 22.93 -13.70
C THR A 231 1.93 23.97 -12.60
N LYS A 232 1.34 23.70 -11.42
CA LYS A 232 1.28 24.67 -10.29
C LYS A 232 2.38 24.50 -9.24
N ILE A 233 3.15 23.42 -9.29
CA ILE A 233 4.24 23.16 -8.31
C ILE A 233 5.57 23.76 -8.81
N ASN A 234 5.64 24.20 -10.07
CA ASN A 234 6.83 24.80 -10.68
C ASN A 234 6.71 26.33 -10.94
N SER A 235 5.80 27.04 -10.26
CA SER A 235 5.64 28.49 -10.36
C SER A 235 5.74 29.17 -9.01
#